data_AF-A0A1I8NFE1-F1
#
_entry.id   AF-A0A1I8NFE1-F1
#
_cell.length_a   1.000
_cell.length_b   1.000
_cell.length_c   1.000
_cell.angle_alpha   90.00
_cell.angle_beta   90.00
_cell.angle_gamma   90.00
#
_symmetry.space_group_name_H-M   'P 1'
#
loop_
_entity.id
_entity.type
_entity.pdbx_description
1 polymer ?
#
loop_
_entity_poly.entity_id
_entity_poly.type
_entity_poly.pdbx_seq_one_letter_code
_entity_poly.pdbx_strand_id
1 'polypeptide(L)'
;MKRSTLWMLGVYYYASQLMGVLSFHYDTNSGEIYTSPSLTIYCAVVSILTFTALPLVLRVDLNLQTMNAPDLHIRIVGAICSIRIVVILLTMTMNWTKRHTFMTTLRRFVKLRQKFLRKWQLSSGVENKFETAVRLKFLWGSLSDIGLILGSLEYFRHQFRLENPILSLALGVYCSILNIAIFHYYFLILNINILLRTINEELQRIMEQALKENPTKLCIQLSKDLDELAYFHFQLHTLVIRINDMYGLQGISATLCVYLNNVAMIYMNYMAWQYTYMREFYSLWTEVVTVFAMICYYVELTICFGCMMDLLVLYDHPG
;
A
#
# COMPACT_ATOMS: atom_id res chain seq x y z
N MET A 1 15.94 -14.60 -3.29
CA MET A 1 15.78 -13.28 -2.63
C MET A 1 16.86 -13.06 -1.60
N LYS A 2 17.52 -11.89 -1.63
CA LYS A 2 18.52 -11.46 -0.65
C LYS A 2 17.88 -11.29 0.74
N ARG A 3 18.67 -11.62 1.78
CA ARG A 3 18.26 -11.59 3.19
C ARG A 3 17.74 -10.23 3.65
N SER A 4 18.29 -9.13 3.13
CA SER A 4 17.84 -7.76 3.47
C SER A 4 16.40 -7.48 3.02
N THR A 5 16.02 -7.92 1.83
CA THR A 5 14.65 -7.73 1.32
C THR A 5 13.63 -8.53 2.14
N LEU A 6 14.01 -9.75 2.55
CA LEU A 6 13.18 -10.58 3.43
C LEU A 6 12.97 -9.92 4.79
N TRP A 7 14.02 -9.32 5.36
CA TRP A 7 13.91 -8.58 6.62
C TRP A 7 12.98 -7.37 6.50
N MET A 8 13.09 -6.58 5.43
CA MET A 8 12.19 -5.44 5.16
C MET A 8 10.73 -5.89 5.07
N LEU A 9 10.45 -6.97 4.34
CA LEU A 9 9.10 -7.55 4.25
C LEU A 9 8.62 -8.07 5.62
N GLY A 10 9.52 -8.65 6.41
CA GLY A 10 9.22 -9.08 7.78
C GLY A 10 8.81 -7.92 8.68
N VAL A 11 9.56 -6.81 8.66
CA VAL A 11 9.22 -5.59 9.41
C VAL A 11 7.83 -5.08 9.01
N TYR A 12 7.56 -5.00 7.71
CA TYR A 12 6.26 -4.52 7.22
C TYR A 12 5.11 -5.46 7.60
N TYR A 13 5.35 -6.77 7.52
CA TYR A 13 4.40 -7.80 7.92
C TYR A 13 4.02 -7.67 9.40
N TYR A 14 5.01 -7.56 10.30
CA TYR A 14 4.76 -7.41 11.73
C TYR A 14 4.13 -6.05 12.07
N ALA A 15 4.57 -4.96 11.41
CA ALA A 15 3.93 -3.66 11.56
C ALA A 15 2.46 -3.72 11.16
N SER A 16 2.14 -4.40 10.07
CA SER A 16 0.77 -4.58 9.60
C SER A 16 -0.11 -5.40 10.54
N GLN A 17 0.47 -6.40 11.22
CA GLN A 17 -0.22 -7.15 12.26
C GLN A 17 -0.45 -6.29 13.51
N LEU A 18 0.57 -5.55 13.95
CA LEU A 18 0.49 -4.65 15.10
C LEU A 18 -0.61 -3.60 14.92
N MET A 19 -0.73 -3.06 13.70
CA MET A 19 -1.74 -2.07 13.32
C MET A 19 -3.14 -2.66 13.10
N GLY A 20 -3.31 -3.98 13.24
CA GLY A 20 -4.58 -4.65 13.03
C GLY A 20 -5.04 -4.74 11.57
N VAL A 21 -4.16 -4.41 10.62
CA VAL A 21 -4.46 -4.48 9.17
C VAL A 21 -4.45 -5.92 8.69
N LEU A 22 -3.46 -6.71 9.13
CA LEU A 22 -3.37 -8.14 8.83
C LEU A 22 -3.76 -8.99 10.04
N SER A 23 -4.67 -9.94 9.80
CA SER A 23 -5.19 -10.84 10.83
C SER A 23 -4.86 -12.32 10.57
N PHE A 24 -3.79 -12.61 9.82
CA PHE A 24 -3.32 -13.98 9.60
C PHE A 24 -1.84 -14.15 9.88
N HIS A 25 -1.49 -15.40 10.14
CA HIS A 25 -0.12 -15.89 10.17
C HIS A 25 0.25 -16.46 8.80
N TYR A 26 1.48 -16.16 8.38
CA TYR A 26 2.11 -16.78 7.22
C TYR A 26 3.24 -17.66 7.72
N ASP A 27 3.13 -18.97 7.51
CA ASP A 27 4.25 -19.87 7.77
C ASP A 27 5.14 -19.93 6.53
N THR A 28 6.34 -19.38 6.66
CA THR A 28 7.34 -19.34 5.58
C THR A 28 7.79 -20.74 5.15
N ASN A 29 7.76 -21.73 6.04
CA ASN A 29 8.24 -23.09 5.75
C ASN A 29 7.22 -23.89 4.95
N SER A 30 5.95 -23.89 5.37
CA SER A 30 4.87 -24.60 4.68
C SER A 30 4.26 -23.78 3.54
N GLY A 31 4.40 -22.45 3.57
CA GLY A 31 3.68 -21.52 2.69
C GLY A 31 2.19 -21.42 3.02
N GLU A 32 1.75 -21.98 4.15
CA GLU A 32 0.35 -21.96 4.55
C GLU A 32 -0.04 -20.68 5.27
N ILE A 33 -1.29 -20.28 5.07
CA ILE A 33 -1.89 -19.08 5.67
C ILE A 33 -2.98 -19.53 6.62
N TYR A 34 -2.80 -19.30 7.92
CA TYR A 34 -3.75 -19.69 8.95
C TYR A 34 -4.13 -18.50 9.85
N THR A 35 -5.28 -18.62 10.52
CA THR A 35 -5.79 -17.61 11.43
C THR A 35 -5.64 -18.08 12.86
N SER A 36 -4.93 -17.30 13.68
CA SER A 36 -4.91 -17.51 15.13
C SER A 36 -6.09 -16.77 15.78
N PRO A 37 -6.82 -17.40 16.73
CA PRO A 37 -7.85 -16.71 17.49
C PRO A 37 -7.27 -15.54 18.29
N SER A 38 -6.06 -15.67 18.85
CA SER A 38 -5.38 -14.61 19.59
C SER A 38 -5.12 -13.38 18.73
N LEU A 39 -4.63 -13.58 17.50
CA LEU A 39 -4.41 -12.49 16.55
C LEU A 39 -5.74 -11.83 16.14
N THR A 40 -6.80 -12.63 16.01
CA THR A 40 -8.14 -12.12 15.68
C THR A 40 -8.67 -11.21 16.78
N ILE A 41 -8.55 -11.63 18.05
CA ILE A 41 -8.94 -10.82 19.21
C ILE A 41 -8.09 -9.55 19.27
N TYR A 42 -6.78 -9.66 19.07
CA TYR A 42 -5.89 -8.50 19.03
C TYR A 42 -6.31 -7.48 17.96
N CYS A 43 -6.52 -7.91 16.72
CA CYS A 43 -6.97 -7.01 15.64
C CYS A 43 -8.33 -6.38 15.94
N ALA A 44 -9.24 -7.11 16.59
CA ALA A 44 -10.53 -6.58 17.02
C ALA A 44 -10.36 -5.47 18.08
N VAL A 45 -9.51 -5.70 19.08
CA VAL A 45 -9.20 -4.70 20.13
C VAL A 45 -8.56 -3.46 19.52
N VAL A 46 -7.57 -3.61 18.64
CA VAL A 46 -6.93 -2.47 17.96
C VAL A 46 -7.95 -1.70 17.13
N SER A 47 -8.84 -2.38 16.41
CA SER A 47 -9.91 -1.73 15.65
C SER A 47 -10.83 -0.93 16.56
N ILE A 48 -11.31 -1.51 17.67
CA ILE A 48 -12.16 -0.83 18.65
C ILE A 48 -11.44 0.40 19.22
N LEU A 49 -10.17 0.28 19.57
CA LEU A 49 -9.36 1.41 20.05
C LEU A 49 -9.29 2.53 19.00
N THR A 50 -9.06 2.21 17.73
CA THR A 50 -9.08 3.19 16.64
C THR A 50 -10.46 3.87 16.52
N PHE A 51 -11.56 3.12 16.65
CA PHE A 51 -12.92 3.69 16.67
C PHE A 51 -13.13 4.63 17.86
N THR A 52 -12.61 4.30 19.05
CA THR A 52 -12.71 5.16 20.23
C THR A 52 -11.86 6.43 20.15
N ALA A 53 -10.84 6.46 19.29
CA ALA A 53 -10.04 7.66 19.04
C ALA A 53 -10.82 8.72 18.25
N LEU A 54 -11.85 8.35 17.48
CA LEU A 54 -12.63 9.28 16.66
C LEU A 54 -13.35 10.36 17.50
N PRO A 55 -14.12 10.03 18.57
CA PRO A 55 -14.71 11.04 19.45
C PRO A 55 -13.70 12.00 20.09
N LEU A 56 -12.48 11.54 20.37
CA LEU A 56 -11.42 12.38 20.92
C LEU A 56 -10.99 13.46 19.93
N VAL A 57 -10.88 13.11 18.65
CA VAL A 57 -10.57 14.09 17.58
C VAL A 57 -11.76 15.02 17.32
N LEU A 58 -12.99 14.51 17.39
CA LEU A 58 -14.21 15.31 17.17
C LEU A 58 -14.56 16.25 18.33
N ARG A 59 -14.10 15.96 19.56
CA ARG A 59 -14.32 16.81 20.75
C ARG A 59 -13.48 18.08 20.76
N VAL A 60 -12.52 18.18 19.85
CA VAL A 60 -11.63 19.34 19.77
C VAL A 60 -12.49 20.48 19.25
N ASP A 61 -12.61 21.54 20.06
CA ASP A 61 -13.56 22.66 19.88
C ASP A 61 -13.59 23.21 18.45
N LEU A 62 -14.38 22.58 17.59
CA LEU A 62 -14.84 23.14 16.33
C LEU A 62 -15.98 24.11 16.65
N ASN A 63 -15.76 25.08 17.54
CA ASN A 63 -16.71 26.16 17.79
C ASN A 63 -16.82 27.03 16.52
N LEU A 64 -17.58 26.52 15.56
CA LEU A 64 -17.78 27.04 14.21
C LEU A 64 -18.42 28.43 14.22
N GLN A 65 -19.08 28.82 15.31
CA GLN A 65 -19.94 29.99 15.39
C GLN A 65 -19.23 31.30 15.77
N THR A 66 -17.98 31.29 16.25
CA THR A 66 -17.35 32.50 16.81
C THR A 66 -16.05 32.95 16.13
N MET A 67 -15.72 32.50 14.93
CA MET A 67 -14.37 32.69 14.37
C MET A 67 -14.30 33.53 13.10
N ASN A 68 -13.31 34.43 13.09
CA ASN A 68 -12.98 35.39 12.02
C ASN A 68 -12.31 34.69 10.81
N ALA A 69 -12.17 35.41 9.69
CA ALA A 69 -11.52 34.94 8.46
C ALA A 69 -10.09 34.32 8.56
N PRO A 70 -9.19 34.69 9.50
CA PRO A 70 -7.84 34.09 9.56
C PRO A 70 -7.82 32.61 9.99
N ASP A 71 -8.91 32.07 10.55
CA ASP A 71 -8.97 30.70 11.07
C ASP A 71 -9.39 29.64 10.02
N LEU A 72 -9.51 30.03 8.75
CA LEU A 72 -9.92 29.11 7.68
C LEU A 72 -8.98 27.91 7.52
N HIS A 73 -7.67 28.11 7.77
CA HIS A 73 -6.66 27.07 7.69
C HIS A 73 -6.91 25.92 8.67
N ILE A 74 -7.30 26.25 9.89
CA ILE A 74 -7.66 25.28 10.93
C ILE A 74 -8.84 24.43 10.48
N ARG A 75 -9.84 25.05 9.84
CA ARG A 75 -11.04 24.34 9.36
C ARG A 75 -10.71 23.35 8.25
N ILE A 76 -9.90 23.79 7.28
CA ILE A 76 -9.48 22.94 6.16
C ILE A 76 -8.72 21.73 6.69
N VAL A 77 -7.73 21.93 7.56
CA VAL A 77 -6.93 20.81 8.07
C VAL A 77 -7.75 19.90 9.00
N GLY A 78 -8.60 20.47 9.87
CA GLY A 78 -9.51 19.68 10.71
C GLY A 78 -10.50 18.82 9.91
N ALA A 79 -11.04 19.37 8.81
CA ALA A 79 -11.89 18.61 7.88
C ALA A 79 -11.11 17.47 7.20
N ILE A 80 -9.88 17.72 6.76
CA ILE A 80 -9.02 16.70 6.13
C ILE A 80 -8.66 15.60 7.13
N CYS A 81 -8.31 15.95 8.37
CA CYS A 81 -8.10 14.98 9.45
C CYS A 81 -9.34 14.12 9.68
N SER A 82 -10.52 14.73 9.72
CA SER A 82 -11.80 14.02 9.89
C SER A 82 -12.07 13.04 8.75
N ILE A 83 -11.93 13.49 7.50
CA ILE A 83 -12.07 12.64 6.30
C ILE A 83 -11.07 11.48 6.35
N ARG A 84 -9.81 11.75 6.74
CA ARG A 84 -8.78 10.73 6.84
C ARG A 84 -9.12 9.66 7.88
N ILE A 85 -9.64 10.06 9.04
CA ILE A 85 -10.08 9.09 10.06
C ILE A 85 -11.23 8.25 9.51
N VAL A 86 -12.23 8.84 8.85
CA VAL A 86 -13.33 8.08 8.21
C VAL A 86 -12.78 7.07 7.20
N VAL A 87 -11.81 7.47 6.37
CA VAL A 87 -11.13 6.59 5.41
C VAL A 87 -10.40 5.44 6.12
N ILE A 88 -9.71 5.69 7.22
CA ILE A 88 -9.02 4.66 8.01
C ILE A 88 -10.04 3.67 8.57
N LEU A 89 -11.14 4.16 9.17
CA LEU A 89 -12.20 3.31 9.72
C LEU A 89 -12.87 2.46 8.62
N LEU A 90 -13.12 3.05 7.46
CA LEU A 90 -13.63 2.34 6.28
C LEU A 90 -12.66 1.24 5.84
N THR A 91 -11.36 1.55 5.77
CA THR A 91 -10.30 0.60 5.40
C THR A 91 -10.24 -0.57 6.38
N MET A 92 -10.29 -0.31 7.70
CA MET A 92 -10.30 -1.35 8.73
C MET A 92 -11.56 -2.22 8.64
N THR A 93 -12.73 -1.60 8.45
CA THR A 93 -14.01 -2.30 8.29
C THR A 93 -14.00 -3.19 7.05
N MET A 94 -13.47 -2.70 5.93
CA MET A 94 -13.31 -3.48 4.70
C MET A 94 -12.36 -4.66 4.89
N ASN A 95 -11.22 -4.45 5.57
CA ASN A 95 -10.27 -5.53 5.85
C ASN A 95 -10.90 -6.63 6.70
N TRP A 96 -11.74 -6.24 7.66
CA TRP A 96 -12.46 -7.20 8.50
C TRP A 96 -13.54 -7.96 7.74
N THR A 97 -14.41 -7.25 7.02
CA THR A 97 -15.53 -7.83 6.28
C THR A 97 -15.06 -8.70 5.11
N LYS A 98 -14.04 -8.27 4.36
CA LYS A 98 -13.48 -9.02 3.23
C LYS A 98 -12.36 -10.01 3.64
N ARG A 99 -12.10 -10.20 4.94
CA ARG A 99 -11.00 -11.04 5.47
C ARG A 99 -10.97 -12.45 4.86
N HIS A 100 -12.10 -13.13 4.85
CA HIS A 100 -12.19 -14.51 4.34
C HIS A 100 -11.86 -14.57 2.84
N THR A 101 -12.41 -13.62 2.07
CA THR A 101 -12.14 -13.48 0.64
C THR A 101 -10.66 -13.19 0.40
N PHE A 102 -10.04 -12.31 1.20
CA PHE A 102 -8.62 -12.00 1.10
C PHE A 102 -7.75 -13.24 1.28
N MET A 103 -7.98 -13.99 2.35
CA MET A 103 -7.22 -15.20 2.65
C MET A 103 -7.40 -16.28 1.59
N THR A 104 -8.62 -16.45 1.08
CA THR A 104 -8.89 -17.42 0.03
C THR A 104 -8.17 -17.04 -1.27
N THR A 105 -8.20 -15.76 -1.65
CA THR A 105 -7.49 -15.23 -2.81
C THR A 105 -5.98 -15.39 -2.64
N LEU A 106 -5.44 -15.06 -1.47
CA LEU A 106 -3.99 -15.16 -1.20
C LEU A 106 -3.51 -16.62 -1.21
N ARG A 107 -4.26 -17.56 -0.61
CA ARG A 107 -3.94 -18.99 -0.67
C ARG A 107 -3.94 -19.51 -2.11
N ARG A 108 -4.93 -19.12 -2.92
CA ARG A 108 -4.98 -19.47 -4.35
C ARG A 108 -3.77 -18.92 -5.09
N PHE A 109 -3.42 -17.65 -4.85
CA PHE A 109 -2.25 -17.01 -5.43
C PHE A 109 -0.96 -17.73 -5.05
N VAL A 110 -0.72 -18.03 -3.78
CA VAL A 110 0.49 -18.73 -3.31
C VAL A 110 0.60 -20.12 -3.96
N LYS A 111 -0.49 -20.89 -4.02
CA LYS A 111 -0.51 -22.21 -4.68
C LYS A 111 -0.23 -22.10 -6.18
N LEU A 112 -0.86 -21.13 -6.85
CA LEU A 112 -0.64 -20.87 -8.28
C LEU A 112 0.82 -20.51 -8.55
N ARG A 113 1.39 -19.60 -7.77
CA ARG A 113 2.80 -19.20 -7.84
C ARG A 113 3.74 -20.38 -7.61
N GLN A 114 3.51 -21.20 -6.58
CA GLN A 114 4.34 -22.38 -6.32
C GLN A 114 4.25 -23.39 -7.47
N LYS A 115 3.06 -23.66 -8.01
CA LYS A 115 2.88 -24.56 -9.15
C LYS A 115 3.60 -24.03 -10.39
N PHE A 116 3.47 -22.75 -10.68
CA PHE A 116 4.14 -22.10 -11.80
C PHE A 116 5.67 -22.16 -11.67
N LEU A 117 6.20 -21.72 -10.53
CA LEU A 117 7.65 -21.64 -10.30
C LEU A 117 8.36 -23.00 -10.23
N ARG A 118 7.62 -24.09 -10.00
CA ARG A 118 8.17 -25.46 -10.10
C ARG A 118 8.50 -25.84 -11.54
N LYS A 119 7.74 -25.32 -12.52
CA LYS A 119 7.92 -25.63 -13.94
C LYS A 119 8.75 -24.57 -14.66
N TRP A 120 8.48 -23.28 -14.42
CA TRP A 120 9.21 -22.16 -15.01
C TRP A 120 9.90 -21.34 -13.92
N GLN A 121 11.22 -21.48 -13.84
CA GLN A 121 12.02 -20.75 -12.85
C GLN A 121 12.15 -19.28 -13.26
N LEU A 122 12.18 -18.39 -12.27
CA LEU A 122 12.39 -16.97 -12.50
C LEU A 122 13.79 -16.72 -13.08
N SER A 123 13.86 -15.92 -14.14
CA SER A 123 15.14 -15.44 -14.63
C SER A 123 15.79 -14.51 -13.59
N SER A 124 17.13 -14.56 -13.46
CA SER A 124 17.87 -13.73 -12.50
C SER A 124 17.65 -12.23 -12.72
N GLY A 125 17.39 -11.81 -13.96
CA GLY A 125 17.02 -10.44 -14.31
C GLY A 125 15.69 -10.02 -13.72
N VAL A 126 14.67 -10.87 -13.78
CA VAL A 126 13.34 -10.60 -13.21
C VAL A 126 13.41 -10.60 -11.68
N GLU A 127 14.16 -11.52 -11.06
CA GLU A 127 14.33 -11.54 -9.60
C GLU A 127 15.04 -10.27 -9.09
N ASN A 128 16.08 -9.79 -9.78
CA ASN A 128 16.77 -8.56 -9.40
C ASN A 128 15.88 -7.31 -9.56
N LYS A 129 15.05 -7.25 -10.61
CA LYS A 129 14.06 -6.18 -10.80
C LYS A 129 13.03 -6.19 -9.67
N PHE A 130 12.52 -7.37 -9.30
CA PHE A 130 11.61 -7.54 -8.18
C PHE A 130 12.20 -7.00 -6.87
N GLU A 131 13.41 -7.43 -6.52
CA GLU A 131 14.07 -7.00 -5.29
C GLU A 131 14.26 -5.49 -5.25
N THR A 132 14.67 -4.90 -6.37
CA THR A 132 14.92 -3.46 -6.47
C THR A 132 13.61 -2.68 -6.31
N ALA A 133 12.52 -3.14 -6.94
CA ALA A 133 11.20 -2.54 -6.81
C ALA A 133 10.68 -2.59 -5.37
N VAL A 134 10.78 -3.74 -4.70
CA VAL A 134 10.38 -3.90 -3.29
C VAL A 134 11.19 -2.97 -2.38
N ARG A 135 12.52 -2.90 -2.56
CA ARG A 135 13.39 -2.05 -1.74
C ARG A 135 13.13 -0.58 -1.93
N LEU A 136 12.97 -0.12 -3.17
CA LEU A 136 12.65 1.27 -3.47
C LEU A 136 11.31 1.64 -2.86
N LYS A 137 10.28 0.81 -3.05
CA LYS A 137 8.96 1.05 -2.45
C LYS A 137 9.05 1.11 -0.91
N PHE A 138 9.77 0.17 -0.29
CA PHE A 138 9.95 0.14 1.15
C PHE A 138 10.68 1.38 1.66
N LEU A 139 11.77 1.79 1.02
CA LEU A 139 12.56 2.95 1.43
C LEU A 139 11.73 4.25 1.35
N TRP A 140 11.15 4.52 0.18
CA TRP A 140 10.38 5.74 -0.03
C TRP A 140 9.09 5.78 0.79
N GLY A 141 8.42 4.64 0.94
CA GLY A 141 7.23 4.52 1.78
C GLY A 141 7.55 4.74 3.26
N SER A 142 8.64 4.14 3.77
CA SER A 142 9.06 4.34 5.16
C SER A 142 9.47 5.78 5.43
N LEU A 143 10.21 6.42 4.51
CA LEU A 143 10.59 7.83 4.64
C LEU A 143 9.36 8.75 4.63
N SER A 144 8.38 8.46 3.77
CA SER A 144 7.13 9.20 3.74
C SER A 144 6.32 9.02 5.03
N ASP A 145 6.20 7.78 5.53
CA ASP A 145 5.52 7.48 6.79
C ASP A 145 6.18 8.17 7.99
N ILE A 146 7.51 8.14 8.09
CA ILE A 146 8.25 8.83 9.14
C ILE A 146 8.00 10.34 9.07
N GLY A 147 8.12 10.93 7.88
CA GLY A 147 7.88 12.36 7.68
C GLY A 147 6.45 12.77 8.02
N LEU A 148 5.47 11.95 7.67
CA LEU A 148 4.07 12.12 8.02
C LEU A 148 3.85 12.04 9.54
N ILE A 149 4.43 11.05 10.22
CA ILE A 149 4.33 10.93 11.68
C ILE A 149 4.95 12.16 12.34
N LEU A 150 6.15 12.57 11.94
CA LEU A 150 6.84 13.74 12.50
C LEU A 150 6.03 15.02 12.28
N GLY A 151 5.54 15.26 11.06
CA GLY A 151 4.70 16.42 10.76
C GLY A 151 3.38 16.41 11.55
N SER A 152 2.77 15.22 11.71
CA SER A 152 1.54 15.08 12.49
C SER A 152 1.73 15.31 13.99
N LEU A 153 2.88 14.93 14.56
CA LEU A 153 3.18 15.13 15.99
C LEU A 153 3.21 16.62 16.36
N GLU A 154 3.90 17.43 15.55
CA GLU A 154 3.99 18.86 15.78
C GLU A 154 2.63 19.55 15.53
N TYR A 155 1.94 19.14 14.47
CA TYR A 155 0.60 19.63 14.17
C TYR A 155 -0.39 19.32 15.30
N PHE A 156 -0.42 18.07 15.80
CA PHE A 156 -1.30 17.66 16.90
C PHE A 156 -0.94 18.37 18.22
N ARG A 157 0.35 18.58 18.48
CA ARG A 157 0.80 19.30 19.68
C ARG A 157 0.32 20.74 19.68
N HIS A 158 0.47 21.47 18.57
CA HIS A 158 0.12 22.89 18.51
C HIS A 158 -1.38 23.12 18.35
N GLN A 159 -2.04 22.38 17.44
CA GLN A 159 -3.42 22.67 17.09
C GLN A 159 -4.42 22.07 18.08
N PHE A 160 -4.16 20.84 18.52
CA PHE A 160 -5.11 20.09 19.35
C PHE A 160 -4.82 20.23 20.85
N ARG A 161 -3.74 20.93 21.22
CA ARG A 161 -3.24 21.05 22.60
C ARG A 161 -3.19 19.69 23.29
N LEU A 162 -2.89 18.62 22.55
CA LEU A 162 -2.78 17.28 23.09
C LEU A 162 -1.50 17.23 23.93
N GLU A 163 -1.64 17.43 25.23
CA GLU A 163 -0.54 17.36 26.19
C GLU A 163 0.07 15.96 26.27
N ASN A 164 -0.69 14.93 25.87
CA ASN A 164 -0.24 13.55 25.91
C ASN A 164 0.51 13.16 24.60
N PRO A 165 1.85 13.03 24.63
CA PRO A 165 2.63 12.70 23.44
C PRO A 165 2.33 11.29 22.91
N ILE A 166 1.86 10.37 23.77
CA ILE A 166 1.53 9.00 23.38
C ILE A 166 0.30 8.99 22.47
N LEU A 167 -0.71 9.81 22.78
CA LEU A 167 -1.92 9.93 21.96
C LEU A 167 -1.60 10.54 20.60
N SER A 168 -0.77 11.59 20.55
CA SER A 168 -0.32 12.19 19.30
C SER A 168 0.47 11.20 18.44
N LEU A 169 1.36 10.40 19.06
CA LEU A 169 2.09 9.35 18.36
C LEU A 169 1.15 8.26 17.84
N ALA A 170 0.17 7.83 18.63
CA ALA A 170 -0.82 6.84 18.20
C ALA A 170 -1.64 7.33 16.99
N LEU A 171 -2.09 8.59 17.00
CA LEU A 171 -2.79 9.22 15.88
C LEU A 171 -1.90 9.33 14.62
N GLY A 172 -0.62 9.68 14.80
CA GLY A 172 0.37 9.68 13.72
C GLY A 172 0.57 8.29 13.12
N VAL A 173 0.70 7.27 13.96
CA VAL A 173 0.84 5.88 13.55
C VAL A 173 -0.41 5.37 12.83
N TYR A 174 -1.62 5.74 13.28
CA TYR A 174 -2.86 5.40 12.57
C TYR A 174 -2.92 6.01 11.17
N CYS A 175 -2.31 7.18 10.95
CA CYS A 175 -2.23 7.78 9.63
C CYS A 175 -1.47 6.92 8.61
N SER A 176 -0.59 6.00 9.05
CA SER A 176 0.15 5.05 8.21
C SER A 176 -0.65 3.79 7.84
N ILE A 177 -1.83 3.53 8.42
CA ILE A 177 -2.67 2.36 8.07
C ILE A 177 -2.98 2.31 6.57
N LEU A 178 -3.28 3.48 5.97
CA LEU A 178 -3.63 3.57 4.57
C LEU A 178 -2.42 3.25 3.67
N ASN A 179 -1.23 3.75 4.03
CA ASN A 179 0.02 3.45 3.33
C ASN A 179 0.34 1.95 3.42
N ILE A 180 0.09 1.33 4.59
CA ILE A 180 0.17 -0.12 4.79
C ILE A 180 -0.78 -0.90 3.86
N ALA A 181 -2.03 -0.45 3.75
CA ALA A 181 -2.99 -1.08 2.85
C ALA A 181 -2.54 -0.99 1.38
N ILE A 182 -2.07 0.18 0.94
CA ILE A 182 -1.55 0.41 -0.42
C ILE A 182 -0.32 -0.45 -0.69
N PHE A 183 0.59 -0.59 0.29
CA PHE A 183 1.78 -1.42 0.13
C PHE A 183 1.42 -2.90 -0.04
N HIS A 184 0.42 -3.42 0.69
CA HIS A 184 -0.06 -4.80 0.46
C HIS A 184 -0.60 -4.98 -0.95
N TYR A 185 -1.41 -4.02 -1.42
CA TYR A 185 -1.92 -4.03 -2.80
C TYR A 185 -0.76 -4.02 -3.81
N TYR A 186 0.16 -3.07 -3.65
CA TYR A 186 1.36 -2.96 -4.50
C TYR A 186 2.16 -4.27 -4.52
N PHE A 187 2.39 -4.88 -3.37
CA PHE A 187 3.16 -6.12 -3.27
C PHE A 187 2.48 -7.28 -4.01
N LEU A 188 1.15 -7.39 -3.91
CA LEU A 188 0.40 -8.42 -4.65
C LEU A 188 0.48 -8.20 -6.17
N ILE A 189 0.24 -6.97 -6.62
CA ILE A 189 0.31 -6.62 -8.05
C ILE A 189 1.73 -6.85 -8.59
N LEU A 190 2.76 -6.42 -7.86
CA LEU A 190 4.15 -6.63 -8.25
C LEU A 190 4.48 -8.11 -8.45
N ASN A 191 4.04 -8.98 -7.52
CA ASN A 191 4.26 -10.41 -7.67
C ASN A 191 3.51 -11.00 -8.87
N ILE A 192 2.32 -10.51 -9.20
CA ILE A 192 1.59 -10.94 -10.40
C ILE A 192 2.31 -10.47 -11.67
N ASN A 193 2.75 -9.21 -11.73
CA ASN A 193 3.51 -8.66 -12.87
C ASN A 193 4.75 -9.48 -13.18
N ILE A 194 5.42 -9.99 -12.14
CA ILE A 194 6.59 -10.85 -12.28
C ILE A 194 6.24 -12.18 -12.93
N LEU A 195 5.13 -12.79 -12.53
CA LEU A 195 4.67 -14.04 -13.13
C LEU A 195 4.24 -13.81 -14.59
N LEU A 196 3.51 -12.72 -14.87
CA LEU A 196 3.13 -12.34 -16.23
C LEU A 196 4.35 -12.08 -17.12
N ARG A 197 5.36 -11.36 -16.60
CA ARG A 197 6.61 -11.15 -17.32
C ARG A 197 7.34 -12.45 -17.62
N THR A 198 7.33 -13.39 -16.68
CA THR A 198 7.92 -14.72 -16.87
C THR A 198 7.15 -15.49 -17.94
N ILE A 199 5.81 -15.43 -17.94
CA ILE A 199 4.97 -16.02 -19.00
C ILE A 199 5.37 -15.46 -20.38
N ASN A 200 5.56 -14.14 -20.49
CA ASN A 200 5.94 -13.51 -21.76
C ASN A 200 7.35 -13.93 -22.20
N GLU A 201 8.32 -14.04 -21.28
CA GLU A 201 9.67 -14.55 -21.57
C GLU A 201 9.61 -16.00 -22.10
N GLU A 202 8.79 -16.87 -21.51
CA GLU A 202 8.63 -18.26 -21.95
C GLU A 202 7.84 -18.37 -23.27
N LEU A 203 6.81 -17.54 -23.47
CA LEU A 203 6.07 -17.48 -24.72
C LEU A 203 6.99 -17.11 -25.89
N GLN A 204 7.85 -16.11 -25.70
CA GLN A 204 8.83 -15.71 -26.71
C GLN A 204 9.79 -16.88 -27.03
N ARG A 205 10.26 -17.62 -26.02
CA ARG A 205 11.12 -18.80 -26.24
C ARG A 205 10.42 -19.90 -27.03
N ILE A 206 9.14 -20.17 -26.72
CA ILE A 206 8.33 -21.15 -27.45
C ILE A 206 8.17 -20.73 -28.91
N MET A 207 7.88 -19.46 -29.19
CA MET A 207 7.78 -18.93 -30.56
C MET A 207 9.10 -19.06 -31.32
N GLU A 208 10.23 -18.72 -30.69
CA GLU A 208 11.56 -18.84 -31.31
C GLU A 208 11.93 -20.30 -31.60
N GLN A 209 11.56 -21.25 -30.73
CA GLN A 209 11.78 -22.68 -30.95
C GLN A 209 10.90 -23.22 -32.08
N ALA A 210 9.62 -22.83 -32.12
CA ALA A 210 8.69 -23.20 -33.18
C ALA A 210 9.17 -22.75 -34.57
N LEU A 211 9.84 -21.61 -34.65
CA LEU A 211 10.36 -21.08 -35.91
C LEU A 211 11.64 -21.80 -36.39
N LYS A 212 12.45 -22.32 -35.47
CA LYS A 212 13.78 -22.89 -35.78
C LYS A 212 13.76 -24.40 -36.04
N GLU A 213 12.87 -25.15 -35.42
CA GLU A 213 12.93 -26.61 -35.41
C GLU A 213 11.65 -27.25 -35.95
N ASN A 214 11.80 -28.12 -36.97
CA ASN A 214 10.70 -28.85 -37.61
C ASN A 214 10.57 -30.36 -37.25
N PRO A 215 10.71 -30.81 -35.98
CA PRO A 215 10.26 -32.14 -35.57
C PRO A 215 8.83 -32.12 -34.99
N THR A 216 7.96 -32.97 -35.52
CA THR A 216 6.53 -33.09 -35.15
C THR A 216 6.29 -33.31 -33.64
N LYS A 217 7.23 -33.98 -32.95
CA LYS A 217 7.17 -34.22 -31.50
C LYS A 217 7.37 -32.94 -30.68
N LEU A 218 8.23 -32.03 -31.16
CA LEU A 218 8.48 -30.74 -30.51
C LEU A 218 7.23 -29.86 -30.59
N CYS A 219 6.56 -29.84 -31.73
CA CYS A 219 5.30 -29.10 -31.90
C CYS A 219 4.22 -29.52 -30.88
N ILE A 220 4.07 -30.82 -30.60
CA ILE A 220 3.12 -31.31 -29.59
C ILE A 220 3.50 -30.84 -28.17
N GLN A 221 4.79 -30.86 -27.84
CA GLN A 221 5.25 -30.40 -26.53
C GLN A 221 5.06 -28.88 -26.36
N LEU A 222 5.43 -28.09 -27.37
CA LEU A 222 5.25 -26.65 -27.38
C LEU A 222 3.77 -26.26 -27.26
N SER A 223 2.87 -26.96 -27.96
CA SER A 223 1.43 -26.75 -27.82
C SER A 223 0.94 -26.98 -26.39
N LYS A 224 1.39 -28.05 -25.72
CA LYS A 224 1.03 -28.32 -24.32
C LYS A 224 1.56 -27.24 -23.38
N ASP A 225 2.79 -26.79 -23.59
CA ASP A 225 3.40 -25.74 -22.78
C ASP A 225 2.69 -24.39 -22.98
N LEU A 226 2.27 -24.09 -24.22
CA LEU A 226 1.46 -22.93 -24.56
C LEU A 226 0.08 -22.98 -23.88
N ASP A 227 -0.63 -24.10 -23.94
CA ASP A 227 -1.93 -24.28 -23.29
C ASP A 227 -1.83 -24.09 -21.77
N GLU A 228 -0.77 -24.61 -21.15
CA GLU A 228 -0.54 -24.45 -19.72
C GLU A 228 -0.20 -22.99 -19.36
N LEU A 229 0.63 -22.31 -20.15
CA LEU A 229 0.91 -20.87 -19.98
C LEU A 229 -0.36 -20.02 -20.10
N ALA A 230 -1.21 -20.31 -21.09
CA ALA A 230 -2.50 -19.63 -21.27
C ALA A 230 -3.42 -19.84 -20.05
N TYR A 231 -3.45 -21.07 -19.50
CA TYR A 231 -4.17 -21.35 -18.25
C TYR A 231 -3.65 -20.51 -17.08
N PHE A 232 -2.33 -20.44 -16.88
CA PHE A 232 -1.75 -19.61 -15.81
C PHE A 232 -2.04 -18.12 -16.01
N HIS A 233 -1.94 -17.62 -17.24
CA HIS A 233 -2.28 -16.24 -17.57
C HIS A 233 -3.74 -15.91 -17.22
N PHE A 234 -4.69 -16.77 -17.60
CA PHE A 234 -6.09 -16.61 -17.25
C PHE A 234 -6.36 -16.61 -15.74
N GLN A 235 -5.69 -17.50 -14.99
CA GLN A 235 -5.81 -17.56 -13.53
C GLN A 235 -5.24 -16.30 -12.87
N LEU A 236 -4.10 -15.79 -13.35
CA LEU A 236 -3.51 -14.53 -12.88
C LEU A 236 -4.42 -13.34 -13.16
N HIS A 237 -5.01 -13.25 -14.35
CA HIS A 237 -5.98 -12.21 -14.68
C HIS A 237 -7.20 -12.23 -13.77
N THR A 238 -7.75 -13.42 -13.51
CA THR A 238 -8.86 -13.58 -12.56
C THR A 238 -8.46 -13.15 -11.14
N LEU A 239 -7.20 -13.38 -10.72
CA LEU A 239 -6.70 -12.93 -9.42
C LEU A 239 -6.54 -11.42 -9.36
N VAL A 240 -6.05 -10.77 -10.43
CA VAL A 240 -5.95 -9.31 -10.53
C VAL A 240 -7.30 -8.66 -10.35
N ILE A 241 -8.33 -9.11 -11.09
CA ILE A 241 -9.68 -8.55 -10.99
C ILE A 241 -10.17 -8.64 -9.53
N ARG A 242 -10.01 -9.81 -8.90
CA ARG A 242 -10.41 -9.99 -7.50
C ARG A 242 -9.63 -9.08 -6.55
N ILE A 243 -8.32 -8.92 -6.74
CA ILE A 243 -7.49 -8.04 -5.89
C ILE A 243 -7.93 -6.58 -6.09
N ASN A 244 -8.19 -6.15 -7.32
CA ASN A 244 -8.70 -4.83 -7.63
C ASN A 244 -10.07 -4.58 -6.99
N ASP A 245 -11.00 -5.54 -7.04
CA ASP A 245 -12.31 -5.43 -6.37
C ASP A 245 -12.19 -5.35 -4.84
N MET A 246 -11.17 -6.00 -4.28
CA MET A 246 -10.90 -5.95 -2.84
C MET A 246 -10.39 -4.58 -2.40
N TYR A 247 -9.41 -4.05 -3.13
CA TYR A 247 -8.69 -2.82 -2.78
C TYR A 247 -9.22 -1.55 -3.45
N GLY A 248 -10.17 -1.64 -4.39
CA GLY A 248 -10.64 -0.50 -5.20
C GLY A 248 -11.09 0.70 -4.36
N LEU A 249 -11.94 0.46 -3.35
CA LEU A 249 -12.40 1.53 -2.46
C LEU A 249 -11.29 2.09 -1.56
N GLN A 250 -10.34 1.25 -1.12
CA GLN A 250 -9.17 1.68 -0.35
C GLN A 250 -8.23 2.52 -1.22
N GLY A 251 -8.03 2.14 -2.48
CA GLY A 251 -7.27 2.90 -3.47
C GLY A 251 -7.90 4.26 -3.78
N ILE A 252 -9.22 4.32 -3.98
CA ILE A 252 -9.94 5.60 -4.14
C ILE A 252 -9.75 6.48 -2.89
N SER A 253 -9.89 5.88 -1.70
CA SER A 253 -9.74 6.60 -0.44
C SER A 253 -8.31 7.10 -0.21
N ALA A 254 -7.31 6.32 -0.61
CA ALA A 254 -5.91 6.72 -0.65
C ALA A 254 -5.68 7.92 -1.58
N THR A 255 -6.15 7.83 -2.82
CA THR A 255 -6.04 8.93 -3.79
C THR A 255 -6.73 10.20 -3.31
N LEU A 256 -7.90 10.08 -2.67
CA LEU A 256 -8.58 11.22 -2.06
C LEU A 256 -7.75 11.84 -0.93
N CYS A 257 -7.15 11.03 -0.04
CA CYS A 257 -6.27 11.54 1.02
C CYS A 257 -5.03 12.24 0.45
N VAL A 258 -4.44 11.70 -0.62
CA VAL A 258 -3.31 12.32 -1.33
C VAL A 258 -3.71 13.70 -1.86
N TYR A 259 -4.86 13.78 -2.54
CA TYR A 259 -5.37 15.01 -3.10
C TYR A 259 -5.63 16.06 -2.01
N LEU A 260 -6.31 15.67 -0.93
CA LEU A 260 -6.60 16.56 0.19
C LEU A 260 -5.34 17.03 0.90
N ASN A 261 -4.37 16.14 1.14
CA ASN A 261 -3.07 16.52 1.73
C ASN A 261 -2.33 17.52 0.85
N ASN A 262 -2.39 17.36 -0.48
CA ASN A 262 -1.81 18.33 -1.42
C ASN A 262 -2.46 19.70 -1.33
N VAL A 263 -3.79 19.75 -1.33
CA VAL A 263 -4.55 21.01 -1.21
C VAL A 263 -4.21 21.70 0.12
N ALA A 264 -4.19 20.95 1.23
CA ALA A 264 -3.76 21.48 2.52
C ALA A 264 -2.34 22.03 2.47
N MET A 265 -1.39 21.28 1.90
CA MET A 265 0.00 21.70 1.84
C MET A 265 0.18 22.98 1.03
N ILE A 266 -0.40 23.07 -0.17
CA ILE A 266 -0.32 24.28 -1.01
C ILE A 266 -0.92 25.47 -0.27
N TYR A 267 -2.08 25.27 0.34
CA TYR A 267 -2.76 26.32 1.10
C TYR A 267 -1.96 26.78 2.32
N MET A 268 -1.38 25.83 3.09
CA MET A 268 -0.54 26.15 4.24
C MET A 268 0.72 26.91 3.83
N ASN A 269 1.38 26.52 2.74
CA ASN A 269 2.54 27.25 2.19
C ASN A 269 2.14 28.67 1.74
N TYR A 270 1.00 28.82 1.07
CA TYR A 270 0.49 30.13 0.67
C TYR A 270 0.22 31.03 1.89
N MET A 271 -0.43 30.50 2.93
CA MET A 271 -0.67 31.24 4.17
C MET A 271 0.62 31.59 4.91
N ALA A 272 1.59 30.68 4.97
CA ALA A 272 2.89 30.93 5.57
C ALA A 272 3.69 32.01 4.83
N TRP A 273 3.55 32.09 3.50
CA TRP A 273 4.16 33.14 2.70
C TRP A 273 3.48 34.50 2.93
N GLN A 274 2.14 34.54 2.95
CA GLN A 274 1.39 35.79 3.05
C GLN A 274 1.40 36.40 4.46
N TYR A 275 1.45 35.57 5.51
CA TYR A 275 1.31 36.02 6.90
C TYR A 275 2.51 35.61 7.74
N THR A 276 3.32 36.60 8.16
CA THR A 276 4.51 36.40 9.00
C THR A 276 4.19 35.73 10.33
N TYR A 277 3.01 35.99 10.91
CA TYR A 277 2.54 35.35 12.14
C TYR A 277 2.43 33.82 12.04
N MET A 278 2.07 33.27 10.88
CA MET A 278 2.02 31.80 10.69
C MET A 278 3.41 31.17 10.79
N ARG A 279 4.46 31.92 10.43
CA ARG A 279 5.85 31.46 10.52
C ARG A 279 6.36 31.36 11.96
N GLU A 280 5.70 32.00 12.91
CA GLU A 280 6.03 31.88 14.34
C GLU A 280 5.50 30.57 14.95
N PHE A 281 4.45 29.98 14.37
CA PHE A 281 3.88 28.72 14.86
C PHE A 281 4.59 27.47 14.37
N TYR A 282 5.13 27.50 13.16
CA TYR A 282 5.78 26.34 12.55
C TYR A 282 7.29 26.50 12.59
N SER A 283 7.98 25.50 13.12
CA SER A 283 9.43 25.47 13.03
C SER A 283 9.87 25.35 11.57
N LEU A 284 10.97 26.02 11.22
CA LEU A 284 11.62 25.83 9.91
C LEU A 284 11.91 24.35 9.62
N TRP A 285 12.21 23.58 10.67
CA TRP A 285 12.44 22.14 10.58
C TRP A 285 11.21 21.38 10.08
N THR A 286 10.02 21.72 10.57
CA THR A 286 8.76 21.09 10.19
C THR A 286 8.44 21.34 8.74
N GLU A 287 8.64 22.57 8.28
CA GLU A 287 8.44 22.97 6.89
C GLU A 287 9.34 22.13 5.97
N VAL A 288 10.64 22.06 6.28
CA VAL A 288 11.62 21.25 5.53
C VAL A 288 11.26 19.77 5.55
N VAL A 289 10.96 19.21 6.72
CA VAL A 289 10.57 17.79 6.87
C VAL A 289 9.31 17.49 6.09
N THR A 290 8.32 18.39 6.09
CA THR A 290 7.04 18.17 5.40
C THR A 290 7.21 18.25 3.89
N VAL A 291 7.99 19.21 3.38
CA VAL A 291 8.34 19.29 1.95
C VAL A 291 9.09 18.03 1.52
N PHE A 292 10.08 17.59 2.29
CA PHE A 292 10.82 16.36 2.02
C PHE A 292 9.93 15.11 2.05
N ALA A 293 9.07 14.98 3.06
CA ALA A 293 8.10 13.90 3.18
C ALA A 293 7.16 13.84 1.98
N MET A 294 6.77 15.01 1.47
CA MET A 294 5.92 15.12 0.29
C MET A 294 6.62 14.65 -0.98
N ILE A 295 7.88 15.04 -1.19
CA ILE A 295 8.70 14.53 -2.30
C ILE A 295 8.82 13.01 -2.22
N CYS A 296 9.12 12.48 -1.02
CA CYS A 296 9.21 11.03 -0.81
C CYS A 296 7.87 10.34 -1.15
N TYR A 297 6.76 10.92 -0.73
CA TYR A 297 5.42 10.40 -1.02
C TYR A 297 5.10 10.39 -2.51
N TYR A 298 5.46 11.44 -3.25
CA TYR A 298 5.27 11.50 -4.70
C TYR A 298 6.09 10.46 -5.44
N VAL A 299 7.36 10.27 -5.05
CA VAL A 299 8.20 9.20 -5.60
C VAL A 299 7.59 7.83 -5.30
N GLU A 300 7.09 7.63 -4.08
CA GLU A 300 6.43 6.39 -3.66
C GLU A 300 5.15 6.09 -4.47
N LEU A 301 4.34 7.11 -4.75
CA LEU A 301 3.15 7.03 -5.60
C LEU A 301 3.53 6.72 -7.04
N THR A 302 4.58 7.36 -7.56
CA THR A 302 5.05 7.15 -8.93
C THR A 302 5.52 5.71 -9.14
N ILE A 303 6.24 5.15 -8.17
CA ILE A 303 6.63 3.73 -8.15
C ILE A 303 5.39 2.83 -8.10
N CYS A 304 4.37 3.21 -7.32
CA CYS A 304 3.12 2.46 -7.22
C CYS A 304 2.36 2.43 -8.56
N PHE A 305 2.14 3.61 -9.15
CA PHE A 305 1.45 3.74 -10.43
C PHE A 305 2.22 3.12 -11.58
N GLY A 306 3.55 3.23 -11.61
CA GLY A 306 4.38 2.55 -12.60
C GLY A 306 4.17 1.04 -12.59
N CYS A 307 4.09 0.43 -11.41
CA CYS A 307 3.78 -1.00 -11.26
C CYS A 307 2.35 -1.34 -11.75
N MET A 308 1.37 -0.46 -11.52
CA MET A 308 0.01 -0.66 -12.07
C MET A 308 -0.05 -0.48 -13.59
N MET A 309 0.72 0.44 -14.16
CA MET A 309 0.79 0.65 -15.61
C MET A 309 1.51 -0.49 -16.32
N ASP A 310 2.59 -1.02 -15.74
CA ASP A 310 3.27 -2.21 -16.24
C ASP A 310 2.30 -3.40 -16.36
N LEU A 311 1.37 -3.54 -15.41
CA LEU A 311 0.32 -4.56 -15.46
C LEU A 311 -0.59 -4.35 -16.68
N LEU A 312 -1.03 -3.12 -16.94
CA LEU A 312 -1.89 -2.81 -18.10
C LEU A 312 -1.18 -3.06 -19.43
N VAL A 313 0.08 -2.64 -19.55
CA VAL A 313 0.87 -2.88 -20.78
C VAL A 313 1.09 -4.37 -21.03
N LEU A 314 1.29 -5.16 -19.97
CA LEU A 314 1.39 -6.62 -20.09
C LEU A 314 0.07 -7.28 -20.51
N TYR A 315 -1.07 -6.61 -20.33
CA TYR A 315 -2.37 -7.09 -20.80
C TYR A 315 -2.74 -6.62 -22.21
N ASP A 316 -2.40 -5.38 -22.58
CA ASP A 316 -2.77 -4.78 -23.86
C ASP A 316 -1.92 -5.28 -25.04
N HIS A 317 -0.84 -6.00 -24.77
CA HIS A 317 -0.07 -6.73 -25.78
C HIS A 317 -0.30 -8.25 -25.67
N PRO A 318 -1.48 -8.77 -26.07
CA PRO A 318 -1.55 -10.16 -26.49
C PRO A 318 -0.74 -10.24 -27.80
N GLY A 319 0.40 -10.93 -27.74
CA GLY A 319 1.25 -11.15 -28.92
C GLY A 319 0.49 -11.77 -30.08
#